data_AF-A0A0F9BZA1-F1
#
_entry.id   AF-A0A0F9BZA1-F1
#
_cell.length_a   1.000
_cell.length_b   1.000
_cell.length_c   1.000
_cell.angle_alpha   90.00
_cell.angle_beta   90.00
_cell.angle_gamma   90.00
#
_symmetry.space_group_name_H-M   'P 1'
#
loop_
_entity.id
_entity.type
_entity.pdbx_description
1 polymer ?
#
loop_
_entity_poly.entity_id
_entity_poly.type
_entity_poly.pdbx_seq_one_letter_code
_entity_poly.pdbx_strand_id
1 'polypeptide(L)'
;MVTSFREVFITFALIGVFVFAGISFIVTTQRDNGVTNTILDNDVINRTYSNLETDLGGLSSNASTQKESFESEIPERGFGSLLIFAIVGIGRKFTGMIIGIYNIIIVLPASLLGIPSIVISVMTAILLVSLVLLAWRVYRVGS
;
A
#
# COMPACT_ATOMS: atom_id res chain seq x y z
N MET A 1 -6.49 21.71 -10.77
CA MET A 1 -6.35 20.92 -12.01
C MET A 1 -6.79 19.50 -11.64
N VAL A 2 -7.94 19.03 -12.13
CA VAL A 2 -8.46 17.71 -11.74
C VAL A 2 -7.77 16.69 -12.63
N THR A 3 -6.83 15.93 -12.09
CA THR A 3 -6.12 14.87 -12.82
C THR A 3 -7.12 13.80 -13.24
N SER A 4 -7.14 13.44 -14.52
CA SER A 4 -8.04 12.40 -15.02
C SER A 4 -7.64 11.06 -14.40
N PHE A 5 -8.62 10.25 -13.97
CA PHE A 5 -8.37 8.89 -13.47
C PHE A 5 -7.49 8.08 -14.44
N ARG A 6 -7.67 8.29 -15.74
CA ARG A 6 -6.87 7.65 -16.78
C ARG A 6 -5.38 8.04 -16.70
N GLU A 7 -5.07 9.31 -16.47
CA GLU A 7 -3.68 9.75 -16.32
C GLU A 7 -3.03 9.20 -15.05
N VAL A 8 -3.78 9.18 -13.95
CA VAL A 8 -3.32 8.60 -12.68
C VAL A 8 -3.05 7.11 -12.86
N PHE A 9 -3.98 6.36 -13.47
CA PHE A 9 -3.83 4.94 -13.75
C PHE A 9 -2.63 4.64 -14.66
N ILE A 10 -2.48 5.38 -15.76
CA ILE A 10 -1.35 5.22 -16.68
C ILE A 10 -0.03 5.49 -15.94
N THR A 11 0.04 6.54 -15.12
CA THR A 11 1.24 6.88 -14.35
C THR A 11 1.61 5.77 -13.37
N PHE A 12 0.63 5.23 -12.63
CA PHE A 12 0.87 4.10 -11.71
C PHE A 12 1.26 2.82 -12.46
N ALA A 13 0.64 2.53 -13.60
CA ALA A 13 1.01 1.39 -14.43
C ALA A 13 2.46 1.51 -14.94
N LEU A 14 2.88 2.71 -15.36
CA LEU A 14 4.23 2.99 -15.83
C LEU A 14 5.27 2.84 -14.71
N ILE A 15 4.97 3.36 -13.52
CA ILE A 15 5.80 3.17 -12.32
C ILE A 15 5.91 1.68 -11.98
N GLY A 16 4.78 0.95 -12.01
CA GLY A 16 4.76 -0.49 -11.76
C GLY A 16 5.64 -1.27 -12.73
N VAL A 17 5.50 -1.01 -14.04
CA VAL A 17 6.33 -1.63 -15.08
C VAL A 17 7.82 -1.34 -14.86
N PHE A 18 8.16 -0.10 -14.48
CA PHE A 18 9.55 0.28 -14.20
C PHE A 18 10.12 -0.47 -12.99
N VAL A 19 9.34 -0.60 -11.91
CA VAL A 19 9.73 -1.37 -10.71
C VAL A 19 9.93 -2.85 -11.05
N PHE A 20 9.00 -3.46 -11.81
CA PHE A 20 9.14 -4.86 -12.24
C PHE A 20 10.35 -5.08 -13.14
N ALA A 21 10.63 -4.15 -14.07
CA ALA A 21 11.83 -4.22 -14.91
C ALA A 21 13.12 -4.12 -14.08
N GLY A 22 13.16 -3.25 -13.06
CA GLY A 22 14.29 -3.12 -12.14
C GLY A 22 14.54 -4.40 -11.34
N ILE A 23 13.49 -5.01 -10.80
CA ILE A 23 13.61 -6.29 -10.07
C ILE A 23 14.10 -7.40 -11.01
N SER A 24 13.55 -7.48 -12.23
CA SER A 24 13.96 -8.46 -13.24
C SER A 24 15.45 -8.31 -13.63
N PHE A 25 15.92 -7.07 -13.78
CA PHE A 25 17.33 -6.78 -14.04
C PHE A 25 18.25 -7.24 -12.90
N ILE A 26 17.86 -6.98 -11.64
CA ILE A 26 18.63 -7.40 -10.46
C ILE A 26 18.72 -8.93 -10.39
N VAL A 27 17.60 -9.65 -10.59
CA VAL A 27 17.56 -11.12 -10.59
C VAL A 27 18.44 -11.70 -11.70
N THR A 28 18.37 -11.14 -12.91
CA THR A 28 19.19 -11.57 -14.04
C THR A 28 20.68 -11.35 -13.76
N THR A 29 21.03 -10.18 -13.22
CA THR A 29 22.42 -9.85 -12.85
C THR A 29 22.95 -10.76 -11.75
N GLN A 30 22.16 -11.09 -10.73
CA GLN A 30 22.57 -12.03 -9.67
C GLN A 30 22.77 -13.45 -10.22
N ARG A 31 21.91 -13.88 -11.15
CA ARG A 31 22.02 -15.18 -11.81
C ARG A 31 23.30 -15.26 -12.64
N ASP A 32 23.62 -14.23 -13.41
CA ASP A 32 24.81 -14.18 -14.26
C ASP A 32 26.12 -14.12 -13.46
N ASN A 33 26.09 -13.55 -12.24
CA ASN A 33 27.24 -13.48 -11.35
C ASN A 33 27.38 -14.68 -10.39
N GLY A 34 26.48 -15.66 -10.45
CA GLY A 34 26.59 -16.89 -9.65
C GLY A 34 26.54 -16.67 -8.13
N VAL A 35 25.77 -15.67 -7.68
CA VAL A 35 25.67 -15.33 -6.25
C VAL A 35 24.92 -16.43 -5.49
N THR A 36 25.53 -17.00 -4.45
CA THR A 36 24.98 -18.13 -3.68
C THR A 36 23.74 -17.78 -2.85
N ASN A 37 23.62 -16.53 -2.40
CA ASN A 37 22.46 -16.00 -1.70
C ASN A 37 21.69 -15.08 -2.64
N THR A 38 20.70 -15.62 -3.33
CA THR A 38 19.91 -14.86 -4.28
C THR A 38 18.82 -14.05 -3.56
N ILE A 39 18.30 -13.01 -4.22
CA ILE A 39 17.12 -12.28 -3.72
C ILE A 39 15.90 -13.20 -3.56
N LEU A 40 15.88 -14.33 -4.27
CA LEU A 40 14.80 -15.32 -4.25
C LEU A 40 14.83 -16.19 -2.99
N ASP A 41 16.01 -16.37 -2.37
CA ASP A 41 16.17 -17.09 -1.08
C ASP A 41 15.96 -16.18 0.13
N ASN A 42 15.68 -14.89 -0.08
CA ASN A 42 15.47 -13.97 1.01
C ASN A 42 14.06 -14.15 1.61
N ASP A 43 13.98 -14.65 2.84
CA ASP A 43 12.73 -14.87 3.58
C ASP A 43 11.83 -13.62 3.65
N VAL A 44 12.41 -12.43 3.72
CA VAL A 44 11.65 -11.17 3.80
C VAL A 44 10.99 -10.87 2.45
N ILE A 45 11.71 -11.06 1.34
CA ILE A 45 11.15 -10.87 -0.01
C ILE A 45 10.08 -11.92 -0.29
N ASN A 46 10.35 -13.19 0.04
CA ASN A 46 9.39 -14.27 -0.18
C ASN A 46 8.09 -14.04 0.61
N ARG A 47 8.20 -13.63 1.89
CA ARG A 47 7.04 -13.21 2.70
C ARG A 47 6.32 -12.00 2.12
N THR A 48 7.07 -11.00 1.65
CA THR A 48 6.47 -9.79 1.07
C THR A 48 5.71 -10.10 -0.22
N TYR A 49 6.24 -10.99 -1.06
CA TYR A 49 5.60 -11.43 -2.28
C TYR A 49 4.34 -12.26 -1.99
N SER A 50 4.43 -13.20 -1.04
CA SER A 50 3.28 -14.00 -0.60
C SER A 50 2.16 -13.15 0.02
N ASN A 51 2.52 -12.13 0.81
CA ASN A 51 1.57 -11.17 1.35
C ASN A 51 0.92 -10.34 0.23
N LEU A 52 1.71 -9.85 -0.73
CA LEU A 52 1.18 -9.11 -1.87
C LEU A 52 0.23 -9.96 -2.72
N GLU A 53 0.57 -11.21 -2.98
CA GLU A 53 -0.29 -12.16 -3.70
C GLU A 53 -1.60 -12.41 -2.94
N THR A 54 -1.52 -12.61 -1.62
CA THR A 54 -2.69 -12.77 -0.75
C THR A 54 -3.57 -11.53 -0.75
N ASP A 55 -2.98 -10.34 -0.67
CA ASP A 55 -3.68 -9.06 -0.68
C ASP A 55 -4.35 -8.77 -2.02
N LEU A 56 -3.68 -9.10 -3.14
CA LEU A 56 -4.23 -8.97 -4.49
C LEU A 56 -5.36 -9.97 -4.74
N GLY A 57 -5.19 -11.22 -4.30
CA GLY A 57 -6.23 -12.24 -4.34
C GLY A 57 -7.45 -11.83 -3.51
N GLY A 58 -7.22 -11.31 -2.31
CA GLY A 58 -8.26 -10.74 -1.45
C GLY A 58 -8.93 -9.51 -2.06
N LEU A 59 -8.18 -8.63 -2.73
CA LEU A 59 -8.73 -7.47 -3.44
C LEU A 59 -9.63 -7.90 -4.60
N SER A 60 -9.19 -8.88 -5.41
CA SER A 60 -9.95 -9.43 -6.53
C SER A 60 -11.25 -10.09 -6.09
N SER A 61 -11.18 -10.90 -5.03
CA SER A 61 -12.34 -11.54 -4.40
C SER A 61 -13.34 -10.50 -3.89
N ASN A 62 -12.87 -9.52 -3.09
CA ASN A 62 -13.73 -8.45 -2.58
C ASN A 62 -14.34 -7.58 -3.69
N ALA A 63 -13.59 -7.29 -4.75
CA ALA A 63 -14.10 -6.54 -5.90
C ALA A 63 -15.18 -7.33 -6.64
N SER A 64 -15.02 -8.64 -6.77
CA SER A 64 -16.02 -9.53 -7.38
C SER A 64 -17.28 -9.62 -6.53
N THR A 65 -17.15 -9.79 -5.20
CA THR A 65 -18.29 -9.77 -4.28
C THR A 65 -19.01 -8.43 -4.29
N GLN A 66 -18.27 -7.31 -4.30
CA GLN A 66 -18.90 -5.98 -4.39
C GLN A 66 -19.63 -5.79 -5.71
N LYS A 67 -19.06 -6.23 -6.83
CA LYS A 67 -19.72 -6.21 -8.14
C LYS A 67 -21.01 -7.02 -8.11
N GLU A 68 -20.98 -8.24 -7.57
CA GLU A 68 -22.14 -9.12 -7.45
C GLU A 68 -23.23 -8.53 -6.52
N SER A 69 -22.84 -7.86 -5.42
CA SER A 69 -23.78 -7.10 -4.58
C SER A 69 -24.38 -5.91 -5.32
N PHE A 70 -23.60 -5.15 -6.09
CA PHE A 70 -24.11 -4.04 -6.90
C PHE A 70 -25.04 -4.49 -8.03
N GLU A 71 -24.80 -5.66 -8.61
CA GLU A 71 -25.63 -6.22 -9.69
C GLU A 71 -26.89 -6.93 -9.17
N SER A 72 -26.89 -7.44 -7.94
CA SER A 72 -28.03 -8.15 -7.33
C SER A 72 -28.95 -7.29 -6.46
N GLU A 73 -28.46 -6.17 -5.92
CA GLU A 73 -29.32 -5.22 -5.22
C GLU A 73 -30.10 -4.35 -6.21
N ILE A 74 -31.40 -4.65 -6.37
CA ILE A 74 -32.37 -3.63 -6.79
C ILE A 74 -32.36 -2.59 -5.67
N PRO A 75 -31.90 -1.34 -5.89
CA PRO A 75 -31.63 -0.43 -4.80
C PRO A 75 -32.94 -0.10 -4.06
N GLU A 76 -33.12 -0.66 -2.86
CA GLU A 76 -34.06 -0.10 -1.91
C GLU A 76 -33.60 1.33 -1.62
N ARG A 77 -34.51 2.28 -1.84
CA ARG A 77 -34.25 3.73 -1.81
C ARG A 77 -33.86 4.19 -0.40
N GLY A 78 -32.61 3.95 -0.01
CA GLY A 78 -32.00 4.39 1.24
C GLY A 78 -30.75 5.22 0.95
N PHE A 79 -30.94 6.47 0.51
CA PHE A 79 -29.89 7.41 0.09
C PHE A 79 -28.72 7.60 1.10
N GLY A 80 -28.92 7.27 2.38
CA GLY A 80 -27.89 7.38 3.43
C GLY A 80 -26.98 6.16 3.62
N SER A 81 -27.45 4.94 3.32
CA SER A 81 -26.70 3.69 3.54
C SER A 81 -25.50 3.56 2.59
N LEU A 82 -25.73 3.81 1.31
CA LEU A 82 -24.71 3.76 0.26
C LEU A 82 -23.54 4.73 0.49
N LEU A 83 -23.83 5.95 0.99
CA LEU A 83 -22.79 6.94 1.28
C LEU A 83 -21.91 6.54 2.47
N ILE A 84 -22.49 5.99 3.54
CA ILE A 84 -21.74 5.57 4.72
C ILE A 84 -20.82 4.39 4.37
N PHE A 85 -21.32 3.39 3.64
CA PHE A 85 -20.51 2.25 3.22
C PHE A 85 -19.37 2.65 2.27
N ALA A 86 -19.61 3.59 1.34
CA ALA A 86 -18.56 4.12 0.47
C ALA A 86 -17.46 4.86 1.25
N ILE A 87 -17.83 5.71 2.23
CA ILE A 87 -16.87 6.43 3.08
C ILE A 87 -16.01 5.46 3.88
N VAL A 88 -16.62 4.44 4.51
CA VAL A 88 -15.89 3.43 5.29
C VAL A 88 -14.98 2.60 4.38
N GLY A 89 -15.43 2.24 3.18
CA GLY A 89 -14.63 1.51 2.18
C GLY A 89 -13.39 2.28 1.74
N ILE A 90 -13.54 3.57 1.41
CA ILE A 90 -12.44 4.45 1.04
C ILE A 90 -11.47 4.62 2.21
N GLY A 91 -11.98 4.83 3.43
CA GLY A 91 -11.16 4.95 4.63
C GLY A 91 -10.27 3.72 4.86
N ARG A 92 -10.83 2.51 4.74
CA ARG A 92 -10.05 1.26 4.89
C ARG A 92 -8.96 1.12 3.82
N LYS A 93 -9.26 1.44 2.57
CA LYS A 93 -8.27 1.38 1.48
C LYS A 93 -7.16 2.42 1.66
N PHE A 94 -7.52 3.63 2.09
CA PHE A 94 -6.56 4.69 2.38
C PHE A 94 -5.63 4.31 3.54
N THR A 95 -6.18 3.76 4.62
CA THR A 95 -5.39 3.25 5.75
C THR A 95 -4.43 2.14 5.31
N GLY A 96 -4.91 1.18 4.52
CA GLY A 96 -4.05 0.10 3.99
C GLY A 96 -2.91 0.63 3.13
N MET A 97 -3.17 1.62 2.27
CA MET A 97 -2.15 2.27 1.45
C MET A 97 -1.11 3.00 2.31
N ILE A 98 -1.53 3.75 3.34
CA ILE A 98 -0.61 4.42 4.27
C ILE A 98 0.29 3.40 4.97
N ILE A 99 -0.27 2.30 5.47
CA ILE A 99 0.49 1.24 6.14
C ILE A 99 1.47 0.58 5.16
N GLY A 100 1.03 0.32 3.91
CA GLY A 100 1.90 -0.24 2.87
C GLY A 100 3.10 0.67 2.55
N ILE A 101 2.84 1.97 2.35
CA ILE A 101 3.89 2.98 2.14
C ILE A 101 4.83 3.05 3.35
N TYR A 102 4.29 3.06 4.56
CA TYR A 102 5.08 3.08 5.79
C TYR A 102 6.01 1.86 5.90
N ASN A 103 5.51 0.66 5.58
CA ASN A 103 6.31 -0.56 5.63
C ASN A 103 7.44 -0.54 4.58
N ILE A 104 7.16 -0.06 3.37
CA ILE A 104 8.14 0.00 2.28
C ILE A 104 9.22 1.05 2.56
N ILE A 105 8.84 2.24 3.05
CA ILE A 105 9.77 3.37 3.20
C ILE A 105 10.56 3.30 4.50
N ILE A 106 9.95 2.85 5.60
CA ILE A 106 10.57 2.91 6.93
C ILE A 106 10.96 1.54 7.44
N VAL A 107 10.02 0.59 7.47
CA VAL A 107 10.25 -0.71 8.12
C VAL A 107 11.26 -1.56 7.35
N LEU A 108 11.14 -1.61 6.03
CA LEU A 108 11.97 -2.46 5.18
C LEU A 108 13.45 -2.03 5.19
N PRO A 109 13.81 -0.74 4.99
CA PRO A 109 15.20 -0.31 5.13
C PRO A 109 15.72 -0.46 6.56
N ALA A 110 14.92 -0.18 7.59
CA ALA A 110 15.34 -0.33 8.98
C ALA A 110 15.64 -1.80 9.33
N SER A 111 14.86 -2.74 8.79
CA SER A 111 15.13 -4.18 8.94
C SER A 111 16.41 -4.60 8.22
N LEU A 112 16.68 -4.08 7.02
CA LEU A 112 17.91 -4.38 6.29
C LEU A 112 19.16 -3.83 6.98
N LEU A 113 19.03 -2.70 7.68
CA LEU A 113 20.10 -2.10 8.48
C LEU A 113 20.27 -2.77 9.86
N GLY A 114 19.47 -3.78 10.20
CA GLY A 114 19.53 -4.49 11.47
C GLY A 114 19.10 -3.64 12.67
N ILE A 115 18.27 -2.61 12.46
CA ILE A 115 17.78 -1.75 13.53
C ILE A 115 16.79 -2.54 14.41
N PRO A 116 16.95 -2.56 15.74
CA PRO A 116 16.01 -3.25 16.63
C PRO A 116 14.60 -2.69 16.51
N SER A 117 13.58 -3.57 16.49
CA SER A 117 12.17 -3.18 16.33
C SER A 117 11.69 -2.17 17.38
N ILE A 118 12.30 -2.17 18.57
CA ILE A 118 12.01 -1.18 19.63
C ILE A 118 12.34 0.24 19.16
N VAL A 119 13.45 0.43 18.44
CA VAL A 119 13.87 1.74 17.94
C VAL A 119 12.91 2.20 16.83
N ILE A 120 12.49 1.30 15.96
CA ILE A 120 11.49 1.59 14.91
C ILE A 120 10.17 2.04 15.55
N SER A 121 9.69 1.33 16.58
CA SER A 121 8.47 1.70 17.30
C SER A 121 8.55 3.08 17.95
N VAL A 122 9.70 3.42 18.55
CA VAL A 122 9.94 4.75 19.14
C VAL A 122 9.95 5.83 18.05
N MET A 123 10.62 5.60 16.93
CA MET A 123 10.62 6.54 15.78
C MET A 123 9.21 6.72 15.21
N THR A 124 8.43 5.64 15.14
CA THR A 124 7.03 5.67 14.69
C THR A 124 6.19 6.54 15.60
N ALA A 125 6.33 6.38 16.93
CA ALA A 125 5.60 7.18 17.91
C ALA A 125 5.90 8.67 17.79
N ILE A 126 7.18 9.03 17.61
CA ILE A 126 7.60 10.42 17.39
C ILE A 126 7.00 10.99 16.10
N LEU A 127 7.03 10.21 15.01
CA LEU A 127 6.40 10.58 13.74
C LEU A 127 4.90 10.81 13.90
N LEU A 128 4.21 9.92 14.60
CA LEU A 128 2.76 9.99 14.81
C LEU A 128 2.38 11.24 15.63
N VAL A 129 3.11 11.51 16.72
CA VAL A 129 2.93 12.74 17.51
C VAL A 129 3.18 13.99 16.66
N SER A 130 4.23 13.99 15.84
CA SER A 130 4.54 15.11 14.94
C SER A 130 3.43 15.35 13.92
N LEU A 131 2.85 14.28 13.38
CA LEU A 131 1.75 14.34 12.42
C LEU A 131 0.48 14.91 13.06
N VAL A 132 0.17 14.50 14.29
CA VAL A 132 -0.96 15.08 15.07
C VAL A 132 -0.74 16.57 15.31
N LEU A 133 0.47 17.00 15.69
CA LEU A 133 0.79 18.41 15.89
C LEU A 133 0.72 19.23 14.59
N LEU A 134 1.16 18.66 13.46
CA LEU A 134 1.04 19.28 12.15
C LEU A 134 -0.42 19.43 11.72
N ALA A 135 -1.23 18.38 11.88
CA ALA A 135 -2.67 18.43 11.60
C ALA A 135 -3.36 19.50 12.46
N TRP A 136 -3.03 19.55 13.76
CA TRP A 136 -3.51 20.59 14.67
C TRP A 136 -3.11 22.00 14.22
N ARG A 137 -1.85 22.18 13.81
CA ARG A 137 -1.37 23.47 13.30
C ARG A 137 -2.12 23.90 12.04
N VAL A 138 -2.32 22.98 11.09
CA VAL A 138 -3.07 23.25 9.84
C VAL A 138 -4.50 23.64 10.17
N TYR A 139 -5.17 22.92 11.08
CA TYR A 139 -6.51 23.26 11.54
C TYR A 139 -6.57 24.67 12.13
N ARG A 140 -5.60 25.02 13.00
CA ARG A 140 -5.62 26.31 13.71
C ARG A 140 -5.15 27.52 12.89
N VAL A 141 -4.44 27.29 11.78
CA VAL A 141 -4.02 28.35 10.83
C VAL A 141 -5.02 28.48 9.67
N GLY A 142 -5.74 27.39 9.36
CA GLY A 142 -6.76 27.36 8.31
C GLY A 142 -8.14 27.88 8.73
N SER A 143 -8.38 28.13 10.02
CA SER A 143 -9.55 28.88 10.53
C SER A 143 -9.20 30.34 10.76
#